data_AF-A0A7K4WCI3-F1
#
_entry.id   AF-A0A7K4WCI3-F1
#
_cell.length_a   1.000
_cell.length_b   1.000
_cell.length_c   1.000
_cell.angle_alpha   90.00
_cell.angle_beta   90.00
_cell.angle_gamma   90.00
#
_symmetry.space_group_name_H-M   'P 1'
#
loop_
_entity.id
_entity.type
_entity.pdbx_description
1 polymer ?
#
loop_
_entity_poly.entity_id
_entity_poly.type
_entity_poly.pdbx_seq_one_letter_code
_entity_poly.pdbx_strand_id
1 'polypeptide(L)'
;KPRVLDRDVCKPAFSYAAGYALVRRTAEADLVRLRRYEVPIRRVARNLCLDPALIGAIMSQESRVGLLLNNGWDQGRQKYGLMQISRQLQQPYAVWDSEEHINQCSNILVLSINEVRARHPNWTWDRQLR
;
A
#
# COMPACT_ATOMS: atom_id res chain seq x y z
N LYS A 1 19.46 33.71 41.76
CA LYS A 1 18.25 33.64 40.89
C LYS A 1 18.64 33.01 39.56
N PRO A 2 18.43 31.69 39.34
CA PRO A 2 18.72 31.08 38.04
C PRO A 2 17.51 31.26 37.12
N ARG A 3 17.77 31.62 35.86
CA ARG A 3 16.74 31.69 34.80
C ARG A 3 16.41 30.25 34.40
N VAL A 4 15.15 29.87 34.59
CA VAL A 4 14.59 28.64 34.06
C VAL A 4 14.50 28.81 32.54
N LEU A 5 15.25 27.98 31.81
CA LEU A 5 15.11 27.85 30.36
C LEU A 5 13.75 27.23 30.08
N ASP A 6 12.92 27.97 29.36
CA ASP A 6 11.63 27.50 28.86
C ASP A 6 11.90 26.32 27.92
N ARG A 7 11.48 25.13 28.35
CA ARG A 7 11.51 23.94 27.52
C ARG A 7 10.24 23.95 26.69
N ASP A 8 10.29 24.64 25.56
CA ASP A 8 9.29 24.46 24.51
C ASP A 8 9.36 23.01 24.03
N VAL A 9 8.54 22.17 24.66
CA VAL A 9 8.28 20.81 24.23
C VAL A 9 7.55 20.92 22.90
N CYS A 10 8.23 20.62 21.79
CA CYS A 10 7.61 20.37 20.50
C CYS A 10 6.52 19.30 20.68
N LYS A 11 5.26 19.74 20.78
CA LYS A 11 4.11 18.83 20.74
C LYS A 11 3.95 18.39 19.28
N PRO A 12 3.95 17.09 18.97
CA PRO A 12 3.65 16.65 17.62
C PRO A 12 2.20 17.02 17.31
N ALA A 13 2.00 17.96 16.38
CA ALA A 13 0.69 18.30 15.86
C ALA A 13 0.24 17.21 14.86
N PHE A 14 0.05 15.98 15.34
CA PHE A 14 -0.54 14.92 14.53
C PHE A 14 -2.04 15.15 14.43
N SER A 15 -2.44 16.06 13.54
CA SER A 15 -3.83 16.24 13.17
C SER A 15 -4.23 15.14 12.19
N TYR A 16 -5.21 14.32 12.56
CA TYR A 16 -5.79 13.29 11.70
C TYR A 16 -6.27 13.86 10.36
N ALA A 17 -6.78 15.10 10.37
CA ALA A 17 -7.20 15.80 9.17
C ALA A 17 -6.03 16.18 8.24
N ALA A 18 -4.87 16.54 8.81
CA ALA A 18 -3.66 16.81 8.04
C ALA A 18 -3.09 15.52 7.41
N GLY A 19 -3.12 14.41 8.15
CA GLY A 19 -2.71 13.09 7.65
C GLY A 19 -3.57 12.61 6.48
N TYR A 20 -4.90 12.66 6.62
CA TYR A 20 -5.83 12.25 5.56
C TYR A 20 -5.68 13.12 4.30
N ALA A 21 -5.57 14.44 4.47
CA ALA A 21 -5.38 15.35 3.34
C ALA A 21 -4.08 15.08 2.57
N LEU A 22 -3.00 14.72 3.28
CA LEU A 22 -1.73 14.35 2.66
C LEU A 22 -1.86 13.06 1.86
N VAL A 23 -2.44 12.00 2.44
CA VAL A 23 -2.65 10.71 1.76
C VAL A 23 -3.52 10.88 0.51
N ARG A 24 -4.60 11.67 0.61
CA ARG A 24 -5.46 11.95 -0.54
C ARG A 24 -4.71 12.67 -1.66
N ARG A 25 -3.92 13.71 -1.34
CA ARG A 25 -3.10 14.42 -2.33
C ARG A 25 -2.07 13.51 -2.98
N THR A 26 -1.43 12.62 -2.23
CA THR A 26 -0.46 11.67 -2.80
C THR A 26 -1.13 10.65 -3.71
N ALA A 27 -2.31 10.15 -3.35
CA ALA A 27 -3.10 9.24 -4.18
C ALA A 27 -3.60 9.92 -5.46
N GLU A 28 -4.08 11.17 -5.37
CA GLU A 28 -4.48 11.97 -6.54
C GLU A 28 -3.32 12.16 -7.53
N ALA A 29 -2.12 12.43 -7.03
CA ALA A 29 -0.92 12.55 -7.87
C ALA A 29 -0.52 11.24 -8.57
N ASP A 30 -0.96 10.09 -8.05
CA ASP A 30 -0.65 8.78 -8.58
C ASP A 30 -1.69 8.28 -9.59
N LEU A 31 -2.86 8.91 -9.68
CA LEU A 31 -3.93 8.54 -10.62
C LEU A 31 -3.45 8.50 -12.07
N VAL A 32 -2.59 9.44 -12.48
CA VAL A 32 -2.04 9.49 -13.84
C VAL A 32 -1.25 8.22 -14.16
N ARG A 33 -0.49 7.69 -13.19
CA ARG A 33 0.29 6.45 -13.35
C ARG A 33 -0.60 5.22 -13.27
N LEU A 34 -1.62 5.22 -12.41
CA LEU A 34 -2.58 4.12 -12.27
C LEU A 34 -3.35 3.83 -13.55
N ARG A 35 -3.59 4.85 -14.40
CA ARG A 35 -4.27 4.66 -15.70
C ARG A 35 -3.60 3.59 -16.57
N ARG A 36 -2.27 3.46 -16.52
CA ARG A 36 -1.55 2.40 -17.27
C ARG A 36 -1.95 0.99 -16.83
N TYR A 37 -2.38 0.83 -15.58
CA TYR A 37 -2.71 -0.46 -14.97
C TYR A 37 -4.21 -0.64 -14.73
N GLU A 38 -5.07 0.23 -15.26
CA GLU A 38 -6.51 0.18 -14.98
C GLU A 38 -7.13 -1.16 -15.41
N VAL A 39 -6.83 -1.62 -16.62
CA VAL A 39 -7.34 -2.91 -17.13
C VAL A 39 -6.85 -4.10 -16.30
N PRO A 40 -5.54 -4.28 -16.05
CA PRO A 40 -5.07 -5.41 -15.25
C PRO A 40 -5.57 -5.35 -13.81
N ILE A 41 -5.62 -4.17 -13.17
CA ILE A 41 -6.19 -4.01 -11.82
C ILE A 41 -7.65 -4.46 -11.80
N ARG A 42 -8.48 -3.99 -12.74
CA ARG A 42 -9.91 -4.36 -12.79
C ARG A 42 -10.10 -5.86 -13.01
N ARG A 43 -9.29 -6.50 -13.85
CA ARG A 43 -9.35 -7.95 -14.10
C ARG A 43 -9.00 -8.74 -12.85
N VAL A 44 -7.86 -8.44 -12.23
CA VAL A 44 -7.42 -9.11 -11.01
C VAL A 44 -8.41 -8.91 -9.87
N ALA A 45 -8.88 -7.67 -9.66
CA ALA A 45 -9.87 -7.35 -8.64
C ALA A 45 -11.16 -8.16 -8.82
N ARG A 46 -11.68 -8.24 -10.06
CA ARG A 46 -12.87 -9.03 -10.38
C ARG A 46 -12.67 -10.52 -10.11
N ASN A 47 -11.51 -11.07 -10.46
CA ASN A 47 -11.21 -12.49 -10.28
C ASN A 47 -11.09 -12.87 -8.79
N LEU A 48 -10.64 -11.94 -7.95
CA LEU A 48 -10.37 -12.17 -6.53
C LEU A 48 -11.42 -11.58 -5.59
N CYS A 49 -12.52 -11.03 -6.13
CA CYS A 49 -13.56 -10.34 -5.36
C CYS A 49 -13.01 -9.21 -4.46
N LEU A 50 -12.05 -8.45 -4.97
CA LEU A 50 -11.48 -7.27 -4.32
C LEU A 50 -12.04 -5.99 -4.93
N ASP A 51 -11.99 -4.89 -4.18
CA ASP A 51 -12.21 -3.56 -4.74
C ASP A 51 -10.97 -3.15 -5.59
N PRO A 52 -11.14 -2.78 -6.87
CA PRO A 52 -10.03 -2.24 -7.67
C PRO A 52 -9.32 -1.05 -7.02
N ALA A 53 -10.04 -0.22 -6.26
CA ALA A 53 -9.48 0.91 -5.53
C ALA A 53 -8.55 0.46 -4.40
N LEU A 54 -8.79 -0.70 -3.78
CA LEU A 54 -7.90 -1.25 -2.76
C LEU A 54 -6.55 -1.64 -3.37
N ILE A 55 -6.55 -2.32 -4.52
CA ILE A 55 -5.30 -2.68 -5.22
C ILE A 55 -4.56 -1.41 -5.66
N GLY A 56 -5.27 -0.45 -6.25
CA GLY A 56 -4.69 0.84 -6.65
C GLY A 56 -4.09 1.63 -5.48
N ALA A 57 -4.77 1.64 -4.33
CA ALA A 57 -4.27 2.28 -3.12
C ALA A 57 -2.99 1.62 -2.59
N ILE A 58 -2.92 0.28 -2.58
CA ILE A 58 -1.70 -0.45 -2.21
C ILE A 58 -0.55 -0.12 -3.16
N MET A 59 -0.79 -0.13 -4.48
CA MET A 59 0.23 0.22 -5.47
C MET A 59 0.74 1.66 -5.32
N SER A 60 -0.16 2.60 -5.04
CA SER A 60 0.19 3.99 -4.74
C SER A 60 1.06 4.06 -3.48
N GLN A 61 0.64 3.42 -2.40
CA GLN A 61 1.34 3.49 -1.11
C GLN A 61 2.70 2.79 -1.12
N GLU A 62 2.81 1.62 -1.76
CA GLU A 62 4.01 0.79 -1.71
C GLU A 62 5.12 1.29 -2.64
N SER A 63 4.77 1.74 -3.85
CA SER A 63 5.78 2.05 -4.88
C SER A 63 5.57 3.38 -5.60
N ARG A 64 4.55 4.17 -5.20
CA ARG A 64 4.06 5.31 -5.98
C ARG A 64 3.78 4.89 -7.42
N VAL A 65 3.18 3.71 -7.57
CA VAL A 65 2.85 3.08 -8.86
C VAL A 65 4.09 2.90 -9.74
N GLY A 66 5.18 2.42 -9.12
CA GLY A 66 6.46 2.18 -9.77
C GLY A 66 7.42 3.36 -9.83
N LEU A 67 7.01 4.57 -9.43
CA LEU A 67 7.87 5.77 -9.47
C LEU A 67 9.11 5.63 -8.58
N LEU A 68 9.00 4.93 -7.44
CA LEU A 68 10.12 4.74 -6.50
C LEU A 68 11.02 3.54 -6.85
N LEU A 69 10.72 2.82 -7.93
CA LEU A 69 11.38 1.56 -8.24
C LEU A 69 12.52 1.73 -9.24
N ASN A 70 13.59 0.96 -9.04
CA ASN A 70 14.66 0.78 -10.00
C ASN A 70 14.61 -0.66 -10.53
N ASN A 71 14.17 -0.83 -11.78
CA ASN A 71 13.97 -2.13 -12.42
C ASN A 71 13.15 -3.10 -11.55
N GLY A 72 12.05 -2.58 -10.96
CA GLY A 72 11.16 -3.33 -10.08
C GLY A 72 11.61 -3.45 -8.63
N TRP A 73 12.81 -3.01 -8.26
CA TRP A 73 13.31 -3.10 -6.88
C TRP A 73 13.18 -1.77 -6.15
N ASP A 74 12.92 -1.84 -4.84
CA ASP A 74 13.10 -0.71 -3.94
C ASP A 74 14.59 -0.34 -3.79
N GLN A 75 14.86 0.79 -3.13
CA GLN A 75 16.23 1.26 -2.89
C GLN A 75 17.09 0.23 -2.15
N GLY A 76 16.51 -0.54 -1.22
CA GLY A 76 17.20 -1.57 -0.44
C GLY A 76 17.31 -2.93 -1.13
N ARG A 77 16.71 -3.12 -2.32
CA ARG A 77 16.58 -4.41 -3.02
C ARG A 77 16.03 -5.54 -2.15
N GLN A 78 15.11 -5.19 -1.25
CA GLN A 78 14.41 -6.09 -0.33
C GLN A 78 13.01 -6.42 -0.81
N LYS A 79 12.37 -5.51 -1.53
CA LYS A 79 10.99 -5.63 -2.00
C LYS A 79 10.91 -5.44 -3.51
N TYR A 80 9.95 -6.15 -4.13
CA TYR A 80 9.84 -6.22 -5.57
C TYR A 80 8.44 -5.90 -6.10
N GLY A 81 8.40 -5.09 -7.16
CA GLY A 81 7.24 -4.79 -7.99
C GLY A 81 6.26 -3.79 -7.45
N LEU A 82 5.21 -3.54 -8.22
CA LEU A 82 4.24 -2.47 -7.97
C LEU A 82 3.60 -2.52 -6.58
N MET A 83 3.43 -3.72 -6.01
CA MET A 83 2.86 -3.94 -4.68
C MET A 83 3.89 -4.47 -3.67
N GLN A 84 5.19 -4.42 -4.01
CA GLN A 84 6.31 -4.59 -3.09
C GLN A 84 6.34 -5.90 -2.27
N ILE A 85 6.40 -7.04 -2.96
CA ILE A 85 6.60 -8.36 -2.33
C ILE A 85 7.99 -8.39 -1.67
N SER A 86 8.04 -8.70 -0.37
CA SER A 86 9.29 -8.94 0.35
C SER A 86 9.94 -10.26 -0.08
N ARG A 87 11.22 -10.21 -0.46
CA ARG A 87 12.02 -11.40 -0.82
C ARG A 87 12.11 -12.44 0.29
N GLN A 88 11.99 -12.01 1.54
CA GLN A 88 12.05 -12.89 2.71
C GLN A 88 10.79 -13.75 2.86
N LEU A 89 9.65 -13.24 2.37
CA LEU A 89 8.36 -13.91 2.49
C LEU A 89 8.07 -14.76 1.26
N GLN A 90 8.34 -14.24 0.07
CA GLN A 90 7.99 -14.93 -1.17
C GLN A 90 8.90 -14.51 -2.32
N GLN A 91 9.32 -15.47 -3.14
CA GLN A 91 10.04 -15.15 -4.37
C GLN A 91 9.06 -14.61 -5.43
N PRO A 92 9.31 -13.40 -5.96
CA PRO A 92 8.57 -12.92 -7.12
C PRO A 92 8.98 -13.74 -8.36
N TYR A 93 7.99 -14.23 -9.11
CA TYR A 93 8.23 -14.97 -10.36
C TYR A 93 7.73 -14.22 -11.60
N ALA A 94 6.87 -13.22 -11.42
CA ALA A 94 6.32 -12.39 -12.48
C ALA A 94 7.15 -11.10 -12.68
N VAL A 95 7.05 -10.50 -13.86
CA VAL A 95 7.68 -9.20 -14.15
C VAL A 95 7.05 -8.12 -13.25
N TRP A 96 7.88 -7.27 -12.67
CA TRP A 96 7.52 -6.32 -11.62
C TRP A 96 6.31 -5.41 -11.91
N ASP A 97 6.01 -5.10 -13.17
CA ASP A 97 4.90 -4.26 -13.63
C ASP A 97 3.80 -5.01 -14.42
N SER A 98 3.79 -6.35 -14.36
CA SER A 98 2.85 -7.19 -15.11
C SER A 98 1.51 -7.44 -14.39
N GLU A 99 0.49 -7.87 -15.14
CA GLU A 99 -0.79 -8.32 -14.58
C GLU A 99 -0.58 -9.54 -13.66
N GLU A 100 0.35 -10.43 -14.03
CA GLU A 100 0.73 -11.60 -13.25
C GLU A 100 1.31 -11.21 -11.88
N HIS A 101 2.12 -10.15 -11.82
CA HIS A 101 2.62 -9.62 -10.55
C HIS A 101 1.49 -9.05 -9.69
N ILE A 102 0.59 -8.26 -10.28
CA ILE A 102 -0.58 -7.72 -9.58
C ILE A 102 -1.46 -8.86 -9.05
N ASN A 103 -1.65 -9.92 -9.83
CA ASN A 103 -2.39 -11.12 -9.43
C ASN A 103 -1.70 -11.87 -8.29
N GLN A 104 -0.37 -12.08 -8.35
CA GLN A 104 0.40 -12.73 -7.29
C GLN A 104 0.23 -11.98 -5.96
N CYS A 105 0.46 -10.66 -5.97
CA CYS A 105 0.33 -9.81 -4.79
C CYS A 105 -1.10 -9.81 -4.23
N SER A 106 -2.09 -9.73 -5.11
CA SER A 106 -3.50 -9.70 -4.70
C SER A 106 -3.96 -11.03 -4.09
N ASN A 107 -3.42 -12.17 -4.54
CA ASN A 107 -3.68 -13.46 -3.89
C ASN A 107 -3.12 -13.49 -2.46
N ILE A 108 -1.90 -12.97 -2.25
CA ILE A 108 -1.30 -12.86 -0.90
C ILE A 108 -2.19 -11.97 -0.02
N LEU A 109 -2.65 -10.83 -0.55
CA LEU A 109 -3.56 -9.93 0.16
C LEU A 109 -4.85 -10.65 0.58
N VAL A 110 -5.50 -11.40 -0.32
CA VAL A 110 -6.70 -12.18 0.01
C VAL A 110 -6.44 -13.17 1.14
N LEU A 111 -5.32 -13.89 1.09
CA LEU A 111 -4.92 -14.81 2.17
C LEU A 111 -4.77 -14.07 3.49
N SER A 112 -4.10 -12.91 3.49
CA SER A 112 -3.93 -12.09 4.69
C SER A 112 -5.25 -11.57 5.26
N ILE A 113 -6.19 -11.06 4.44
CA ILE A 113 -7.48 -10.59 4.98
C ILE A 113 -8.30 -11.76 5.54
N ASN A 114 -8.25 -12.93 4.89
CA ASN A 114 -8.93 -14.12 5.38
C ASN A 114 -8.36 -14.61 6.70
N GLU A 115 -7.04 -14.51 6.88
CA GLU A 115 -6.39 -14.82 8.15
C GLU A 115 -6.82 -13.86 9.26
N VAL A 116 -6.89 -12.56 8.98
CA VAL A 116 -7.41 -11.55 9.92
C VAL A 116 -8.86 -11.85 10.28
N ARG A 117 -9.71 -12.21 9.32
CA ARG A 117 -11.10 -12.62 9.56
C ARG A 117 -11.20 -13.83 10.48
N ALA A 118 -10.38 -14.84 10.24
CA ALA A 118 -10.36 -16.05 11.06
C ALA A 118 -9.94 -15.74 12.52
N ARG A 119 -8.98 -14.83 12.70
CA ARG A 119 -8.51 -14.41 14.04
C ARG A 119 -9.49 -13.46 14.75
N HIS A 120 -10.27 -12.69 14.00
CA HIS A 120 -11.18 -11.67 14.53
C HIS A 120 -12.59 -11.76 13.91
N PRO A 121 -13.34 -12.84 14.16
CA PRO A 121 -14.63 -13.09 13.49
C PRO A 121 -15.70 -12.04 13.83
N ASN A 122 -15.57 -11.34 14.95
CA ASN A 122 -16.53 -10.33 15.40
C ASN A 122 -16.19 -8.90 14.93
N TRP A 123 -15.12 -8.70 14.13
CA TRP A 123 -14.76 -7.38 13.61
C TRP A 123 -15.57 -7.02 12.37
N THR A 124 -16.05 -5.78 12.31
CA THR A 124 -16.64 -5.21 11.09
C THR A 124 -15.58 -5.10 9.99
N TRP A 125 -16.02 -5.09 8.74
CA TRP A 125 -15.17 -4.97 7.56
C TRP A 125 -14.16 -3.82 7.63
N ASP A 126 -14.58 -2.63 8.08
CA ASP A 126 -13.70 -1.47 8.24
C ASP A 126 -12.55 -1.69 9.23
N ARG A 127 -12.74 -2.55 10.24
CA ARG A 127 -11.68 -2.91 11.18
C ARG A 127 -10.73 -3.97 10.65
N GLN A 128 -11.19 -4.80 9.72
CA GLN A 128 -10.35 -5.84 9.11
C GLN A 128 -9.33 -5.26 8.12
N LEU A 129 -9.58 -4.05 7.62
CA LEU A 129 -8.73 -3.32 6.66
C LEU A 129 -7.93 -2.17 7.30
N ARG A 130 -7.99 -2.03 8.63
CA ARG A 130 -7.17 -1.08 9.40
C ARG A 130 -5.82 -1.68 9.75
#